data_AF-A0A2M7X7H0-F1
#
_entry.id   AF-A0A2M7X7H0-F1
#
_cell.length_a   1.000
_cell.length_b   1.000
_cell.length_c   1.000
_cell.angle_alpha   90.00
_cell.angle_beta   90.00
_cell.angle_gamma   90.00
#
_symmetry.space_group_name_H-M   'P 1'
#
loop_
_entity.id
_entity.type
_entity.pdbx_description
1 polymer ?
#
loop_
_entity_poly.entity_id
_entity_poly.type
_entity_poly.pdbx_seq_one_letter_code
_entity_poly.pdbx_strand_id
1 'polypeptide(L)'
;MSDPIIYPCFLGPYGENNDLLEKLVVEFLRDHVYWRRNLHPEDPPAIPTRAADGPAYRDFEARLRRELHSLSATLKRSVPFHSPRYLGHMVSDLLLPGLAAQILTLPYNPNNVSAEAAPVTIDLEIKVGLQLARMLGFVDDPALPNCAFGHLTSGGTVANYQGLRLALALKAFPVALRAIAPPGLAIADDDWSAFNLTPTAAIARYGQWLHWLQGQPVDQRPHW
;
A
#
# COMPACT_ATOMS: atom_id res chain seq x y z
N MET A 1 27.76 10.83 -0.46
CA MET A 1 27.00 10.67 0.78
C MET A 1 27.84 11.26 1.89
N SER A 2 27.35 12.26 2.61
CA SER A 2 28.17 13.05 3.54
C SER A 2 27.98 12.67 5.01
N ASP A 3 26.89 11.95 5.31
CA ASP A 3 26.56 11.51 6.66
C ASP A 3 26.73 9.98 6.77
N PRO A 4 27.60 9.49 7.66
CA PRO A 4 27.77 8.06 7.90
C PRO A 4 26.47 7.32 8.26
N ILE A 5 25.46 8.02 8.79
CA ILE A 5 24.19 7.40 9.21
C ILE A 5 23.42 6.77 8.04
N ILE A 6 23.61 7.26 6.81
CA ILE A 6 22.89 6.76 5.63
C ILE A 6 23.64 5.67 4.87
N TYR A 7 24.89 5.38 5.22
CA TYR A 7 25.69 4.34 4.54
C TYR A 7 25.04 2.95 4.56
N PRO A 8 24.44 2.46 5.67
CA PRO A 8 23.79 1.14 5.67
C PRO A 8 22.42 1.14 4.98
N CYS A 9 21.91 2.32 4.57
CA CYS A 9 20.55 2.45 4.04
C CYS A 9 20.45 2.14 2.54
N PHE A 10 21.55 1.89 1.84
CA PHE A 10 21.57 1.66 0.38
C PHE A 10 22.42 0.43 0.05
N LEU A 11 22.18 -0.21 -1.09
CA LEU A 11 23.08 -1.27 -1.56
C LEU A 11 24.44 -0.68 -1.97
N GLY A 12 24.40 0.51 -2.55
CA GLY A 12 25.56 1.28 -2.94
C GLY A 12 25.91 1.13 -4.42
N PRO A 13 26.57 2.14 -5.03
CA PRO A 13 26.87 2.14 -6.46
C PRO A 13 27.71 0.95 -6.94
N TYR A 14 28.51 0.35 -6.05
CA TYR A 14 29.36 -0.80 -6.33
C TYR A 14 28.90 -2.07 -5.61
N GLY A 15 27.76 -2.03 -4.92
CA GLY A 15 27.29 -3.14 -4.08
C GLY A 15 28.10 -3.27 -2.79
N GLU A 16 28.55 -2.16 -2.22
CA GLU A 16 29.34 -2.10 -0.99
C GLU A 16 28.67 -2.84 0.18
N ASN A 17 27.33 -2.85 0.22
CA ASN A 17 26.54 -3.53 1.24
C ASN A 17 25.91 -4.87 0.76
N ASN A 18 26.50 -5.53 -0.25
CA ASN A 18 25.94 -6.78 -0.80
C ASN A 18 25.83 -7.90 0.24
N ASP A 19 26.86 -8.10 1.07
CA ASP A 19 26.87 -9.15 2.11
C ASP A 19 25.73 -8.94 3.13
N LEU A 20 25.43 -7.68 3.47
CA LEU A 20 24.33 -7.34 4.36
C LEU A 20 22.99 -7.71 3.73
N LEU A 21 22.77 -7.33 2.46
CA LEU A 21 21.52 -7.65 1.76
C LEU A 21 21.35 -9.17 1.60
N GLU A 22 22.40 -9.89 1.19
CA GLU A 22 22.37 -11.35 1.05
C GLU A 22 22.01 -12.02 2.38
N LYS A 23 22.69 -11.64 3.47
CA LYS A 23 22.44 -12.18 4.79
C LYS A 23 20.98 -12.00 5.20
N LEU A 24 20.44 -10.78 5.08
CA LEU A 24 19.05 -10.48 5.43
C LEU A 24 18.06 -11.30 4.60
N VAL A 25 18.24 -11.36 3.28
CA VAL A 25 17.34 -12.08 2.39
C VAL A 25 17.34 -13.58 2.68
N VAL A 26 18.52 -14.18 2.84
CA VAL A 26 18.66 -15.62 3.11
C VAL A 26 18.09 -15.98 4.48
N GLU A 27 18.35 -15.17 5.51
CA GLU A 27 17.83 -15.37 6.87
C GLU A 27 16.30 -15.43 6.89
N PHE A 28 15.63 -14.40 6.39
CA PHE A 28 14.17 -14.33 6.44
C PHE A 28 13.48 -15.28 5.45
N LEU A 29 14.12 -15.61 4.32
CA LEU A 29 13.61 -16.65 3.42
C LEU A 29 13.64 -18.02 4.12
N ARG A 30 14.72 -18.34 4.85
CA ARG A 30 14.81 -19.58 5.62
C ARG A 30 13.77 -19.63 6.74
N ASP A 31 13.54 -18.51 7.42
CA ASP A 31 12.50 -18.39 8.44
C ASP A 31 11.10 -18.65 7.86
N HIS A 32 10.77 -18.03 6.72
CA HIS A 32 9.49 -18.28 6.04
C HIS A 32 9.34 -19.77 5.62
N VAL A 33 10.40 -20.39 5.10
CA VAL A 33 10.38 -21.83 4.77
C VAL A 33 10.24 -22.69 6.02
N TYR A 34 10.88 -22.31 7.13
CA TYR A 34 10.74 -22.98 8.41
C TYR A 34 9.31 -22.90 8.93
N TRP A 35 8.67 -21.73 8.87
CA TRP A 35 7.26 -21.57 9.24
C TRP A 35 6.35 -22.48 8.40
N ARG A 36 6.52 -22.52 7.06
CA ARG A 36 5.72 -23.38 6.18
C ARG A 36 5.82 -24.88 6.52
N ARG A 37 6.98 -25.33 6.99
CA ARG A 37 7.21 -26.73 7.39
C ARG A 37 6.58 -27.09 8.73
N ASN A 38 6.39 -26.11 9.61
CA ASN A 38 5.96 -26.33 10.99
C ASN A 38 4.50 -25.91 11.27
N LEU A 39 3.77 -25.42 10.26
CA LEU A 39 2.34 -25.11 10.43
C LEU A 39 1.53 -26.39 10.74
N HIS A 40 1.80 -27.45 9.98
CA HIS A 40 1.25 -28.80 10.16
C HIS A 40 2.37 -29.82 9.84
N PRO A 41 3.32 -30.05 10.76
CA PRO A 41 4.48 -30.90 10.52
C PRO A 41 4.13 -32.38 10.26
N GLU A 42 2.93 -32.79 10.65
CA GLU A 42 2.35 -34.12 10.42
C GLU A 42 1.98 -34.38 8.96
N ASP A 43 1.74 -33.33 8.16
CA ASP A 43 1.28 -33.49 6.79
C ASP A 43 2.40 -34.00 5.88
N PRO A 44 2.14 -35.05 5.07
CA PRO A 44 3.12 -35.49 4.09
C PRO A 44 3.34 -34.39 3.03
N PRO A 45 4.58 -34.21 2.54
CA PRO A 45 4.84 -33.17 1.56
C PRO A 45 4.08 -33.46 0.26
N ALA A 46 3.29 -32.47 -0.19
CA ALA A 46 2.55 -32.56 -1.45
C ALA A 46 3.46 -32.78 -2.67
N ILE A 47 4.71 -32.32 -2.59
CA ILE A 47 5.76 -32.61 -3.56
C ILE A 47 6.61 -33.76 -3.01
N PRO A 48 6.63 -34.95 -3.66
CA PRO A 48 7.41 -36.08 -3.19
C PRO A 48 8.91 -35.77 -3.14
N THR A 49 9.64 -36.32 -2.17
CA THR A 49 11.09 -36.11 -2.02
C THR A 49 11.89 -36.49 -3.28
N ARG A 50 11.46 -37.54 -3.98
CA ARG A 50 12.07 -38.02 -5.23
C ARG A 50 11.69 -37.21 -6.48
N ALA A 51 10.82 -36.21 -6.37
CA ALA A 51 10.34 -35.43 -7.52
C ALA A 51 11.52 -34.73 -8.23
N ALA A 52 12.51 -34.26 -7.47
CA ALA A 52 13.70 -33.60 -7.99
C ALA A 52 14.57 -34.49 -8.87
N ASP A 53 14.54 -35.81 -8.68
CA ASP A 53 15.32 -36.76 -9.48
C ASP A 53 14.70 -37.01 -10.87
N GLY A 54 13.42 -36.66 -11.03
CA GLY A 54 12.67 -36.85 -12.27
C GLY A 54 13.24 -36.02 -13.43
N PRO A 55 13.24 -36.56 -14.66
CA PRO A 55 13.74 -35.82 -15.83
C PRO A 55 12.97 -34.52 -16.05
N ALA A 56 11.64 -34.53 -15.91
CA ALA A 56 10.80 -33.35 -16.06
C ALA A 56 11.13 -32.22 -15.07
N TYR A 57 11.48 -32.55 -13.82
CA TYR A 57 11.87 -31.55 -12.82
C TYR A 57 13.21 -30.91 -13.19
N ARG A 58 14.21 -31.73 -13.56
CA ARG A 58 15.53 -31.25 -13.96
C ARG A 58 15.48 -30.40 -15.24
N ASP A 59 14.67 -30.82 -16.22
CA ASP A 59 14.44 -30.06 -17.45
C ASP A 59 13.79 -28.70 -17.17
N PHE A 60 12.80 -28.68 -16.27
CA PHE A 60 12.17 -27.44 -15.83
C PHE A 60 13.15 -26.53 -15.09
N GLU A 61 13.93 -27.05 -14.14
CA GLU A 61 14.93 -26.27 -13.40
C GLU A 61 15.98 -25.67 -14.33
N ALA A 62 16.51 -26.47 -15.26
CA ALA A 62 17.48 -26.02 -16.26
C ALA A 62 16.90 -24.91 -17.14
N ARG A 63 15.64 -25.04 -17.58
CA ARG A 63 14.95 -24.01 -18.34
C ARG A 63 14.73 -22.75 -17.50
N LEU A 64 14.25 -22.87 -16.27
CA LEU A 64 14.02 -21.74 -15.37
C LEU A 64 15.30 -20.94 -15.15
N ARG A 65 16.42 -21.61 -14.84
CA ARG A 65 17.74 -20.96 -14.66
C ARG A 65 18.17 -20.23 -15.93
N ARG A 66 18.03 -20.85 -17.09
CA ARG A 66 18.35 -20.22 -18.39
C ARG A 66 17.52 -18.97 -18.65
N GLU A 67 16.21 -19.02 -18.43
CA GLU A 67 15.34 -17.85 -18.62
C GLU A 67 15.69 -16.72 -17.64
N LEU A 68 15.96 -17.05 -16.36
CA LEU A 68 16.35 -16.05 -15.36
C LEU A 68 17.72 -15.42 -15.65
N HIS A 69 18.68 -16.19 -16.16
CA HIS A 69 19.95 -15.63 -16.63
C HIS A 69 19.77 -14.70 -17.83
N SER A 70 18.91 -15.07 -18.78
CA SER A 70 18.58 -14.23 -19.94
C SER A 70 17.89 -12.93 -19.53
N LEU A 71 16.95 -13.01 -18.59
CA LEU A 71 16.28 -11.86 -18.00
C LEU A 71 17.29 -10.96 -17.28
N SER A 72 18.15 -11.53 -16.41
CA SER A 72 19.20 -10.78 -15.71
C SER A 72 20.14 -10.05 -16.68
N ALA A 73 20.59 -10.74 -17.74
CA ALA A 73 21.43 -10.13 -18.77
C ALA A 73 20.71 -8.98 -19.50
N THR A 74 19.41 -9.13 -19.77
CA THR A 74 18.59 -8.09 -20.40
C THR A 74 18.42 -6.87 -19.49
N LEU A 75 18.17 -7.08 -18.20
CA LEU A 75 18.02 -6.01 -17.20
C LEU A 75 19.32 -5.22 -16.97
N LYS A 76 20.50 -5.82 -17.21
CA LYS A 76 21.79 -5.09 -17.15
C LYS A 76 21.91 -3.98 -18.21
N ARG A 77 21.02 -3.95 -19.22
CA ARG A 77 20.93 -2.86 -20.20
C ARG A 77 20.08 -1.68 -19.71
N SER A 78 19.46 -1.79 -18.54
CA SER A 78 18.71 -0.71 -17.92
C SER A 78 19.61 0.46 -17.55
N VAL A 79 19.01 1.62 -17.37
CA VAL A 79 19.71 2.82 -16.91
C VAL A 79 20.26 2.57 -15.49
N PRO A 80 21.56 2.81 -15.24
CA PRO A 80 22.18 2.51 -13.95
C PRO A 80 21.83 3.57 -12.91
N PHE A 81 20.60 3.57 -12.41
CA PHE A 81 20.10 4.57 -11.46
C PHE A 81 20.84 4.59 -10.11
N HIS A 82 21.52 3.50 -9.75
CA HIS A 82 22.40 3.44 -8.57
C HIS A 82 23.70 4.25 -8.76
N SER A 83 24.08 4.57 -10.01
CA SER A 83 25.31 5.31 -10.27
C SER A 83 25.12 6.80 -9.97
N PRO A 84 26.01 7.42 -9.19
CA PRO A 84 26.00 8.88 -8.98
C PRO A 84 26.24 9.70 -10.26
N ARG A 85 26.67 9.05 -11.35
CA ARG A 85 26.81 9.67 -12.67
C ARG A 85 25.46 9.90 -13.36
N TYR A 86 24.40 9.23 -12.90
CA TYR A 86 23.05 9.44 -13.41
C TYR A 86 22.38 10.62 -12.68
N LEU A 87 22.05 11.67 -13.42
CA LEU A 87 21.43 12.91 -12.90
C LEU A 87 20.25 13.35 -13.79
N GLY A 88 19.41 12.38 -14.21
CA GLY A 88 18.35 12.60 -15.20
C GLY A 88 16.96 12.80 -14.57
N HIS A 89 16.36 11.71 -14.13
CA HIS A 89 14.99 11.68 -13.59
C HIS A 89 14.96 11.54 -12.07
N MET A 90 13.75 11.63 -11.47
CA MET A 90 13.50 11.42 -10.04
C MET A 90 13.61 9.94 -9.65
N VAL A 91 14.80 9.37 -9.81
CA VAL A 91 15.11 7.98 -9.46
C VAL A 91 16.52 7.94 -8.87
N SER A 92 16.68 7.13 -7.84
CA SER A 92 17.95 6.87 -7.17
C SER A 92 18.07 5.40 -6.82
N ASP A 93 19.20 5.01 -6.22
CA ASP A 93 19.28 3.72 -5.54
C ASP A 93 18.16 3.56 -4.51
N LEU A 94 17.70 2.33 -4.32
CA LEU A 94 16.60 2.02 -3.41
C LEU A 94 17.10 1.93 -1.98
N LEU A 95 16.25 2.31 -1.03
CA LEU A 95 16.54 2.07 0.38
C LEU A 95 16.58 0.56 0.64
N LEU A 96 17.71 0.08 1.15
CA LEU A 96 17.96 -1.30 1.56
C LEU A 96 16.89 -1.85 2.50
N PRO A 97 16.40 -1.15 3.54
CA PRO A 97 15.30 -1.65 4.36
C PRO A 97 13.99 -1.84 3.58
N GLY A 98 13.67 -0.94 2.65
CA GLY A 98 12.46 -1.08 1.81
C GLY A 98 12.56 -2.25 0.84
N LEU A 99 13.73 -2.43 0.21
CA LEU A 99 14.02 -3.56 -0.67
C LEU A 99 13.94 -4.89 0.08
N ALA A 100 14.59 -5.00 1.24
CA ALA A 100 14.58 -6.20 2.06
C ALA A 100 13.16 -6.54 2.55
N ALA A 101 12.40 -5.54 3.03
CA ALA A 101 11.02 -5.73 3.47
C ALA A 101 10.10 -6.21 2.34
N GLN A 102 10.27 -5.68 1.13
CA GLN A 102 9.53 -6.14 -0.05
C GLN A 102 9.82 -7.62 -0.34
N ILE A 103 11.11 -8.01 -0.39
CA ILE A 103 11.53 -9.39 -0.65
C ILE A 103 11.00 -10.34 0.43
N LEU A 104 11.05 -9.92 1.70
CA LEU A 104 10.54 -10.68 2.85
C LEU A 104 9.03 -10.89 2.79
N THR A 105 8.28 -9.88 2.32
CA THR A 105 6.81 -9.92 2.32
C THR A 105 6.25 -10.69 1.12
N LEU A 106 6.96 -10.73 -0.01
CA LEU A 106 6.49 -11.38 -1.25
C LEU A 106 6.06 -12.85 -1.07
N PRO A 107 6.78 -13.72 -0.34
CA PRO A 107 6.35 -15.11 -0.11
C PRO A 107 5.02 -15.25 0.65
N TYR A 108 4.66 -14.27 1.49
CA TYR A 108 3.37 -14.25 2.18
C TYR A 108 2.23 -13.80 1.26
N ASN A 109 2.54 -13.07 0.19
CA ASN A 109 1.61 -12.60 -0.83
C ASN A 109 0.30 -12.00 -0.25
N PRO A 110 0.39 -11.05 0.70
CA PRO A 110 -0.80 -10.50 1.33
C PRO A 110 -1.61 -9.66 0.35
N ASN A 111 -2.94 -9.67 0.51
CA ASN A 111 -3.85 -8.84 -0.27
C ASN A 111 -4.56 -7.80 0.61
N ASN A 112 -4.01 -6.58 0.67
CA ASN A 112 -4.51 -5.49 1.51
C ASN A 112 -5.92 -4.98 1.15
N VAL A 113 -6.56 -5.49 0.09
CA VAL A 113 -7.97 -5.20 -0.21
C VAL A 113 -8.91 -5.87 0.79
N SER A 114 -8.49 -6.99 1.40
CA SER A 114 -9.32 -7.73 2.36
C SER A 114 -8.56 -7.96 3.67
N ALA A 115 -9.20 -7.59 4.79
CA ALA A 115 -8.65 -7.81 6.13
C ALA A 115 -8.40 -9.28 6.46
N GLU A 116 -9.16 -10.20 5.86
CA GLU A 116 -8.95 -11.64 6.03
C GLU A 116 -7.68 -12.12 5.33
N ALA A 117 -7.30 -11.49 4.21
CA ALA A 117 -6.17 -11.89 3.38
C ALA A 117 -4.87 -11.13 3.73
N ALA A 118 -4.94 -10.13 4.61
CA ALA A 118 -3.83 -9.24 4.95
C ALA A 118 -3.96 -8.63 6.36
N PRO A 119 -4.22 -9.42 7.42
CA PRO A 119 -4.50 -8.86 8.75
C PRO A 119 -3.33 -8.03 9.30
N VAL A 120 -2.10 -8.47 9.03
CA VAL A 120 -0.89 -7.76 9.50
C VAL A 120 -0.56 -6.56 8.61
N THR A 121 -0.64 -6.71 7.28
CA THR A 121 -0.18 -5.67 6.36
C THR A 121 -1.18 -4.53 6.16
N ILE A 122 -2.46 -4.72 6.48
CA ILE A 122 -3.43 -3.62 6.58
C ILE A 122 -3.08 -2.71 7.76
N ASP A 123 -2.80 -3.26 8.93
CA ASP A 123 -2.38 -2.46 10.09
C ASP A 123 -1.10 -1.67 9.80
N LEU A 124 -0.16 -2.27 9.06
CA LEU A 124 1.05 -1.58 8.60
C LEU A 124 0.73 -0.44 7.61
N GLU A 125 -0.21 -0.65 6.69
CA GLU A 125 -0.63 0.39 5.75
C GLU A 125 -1.31 1.57 6.46
N ILE A 126 -2.18 1.29 7.45
CA ILE A 126 -2.80 2.33 8.29
C ILE A 126 -1.71 3.13 9.02
N LYS A 127 -0.72 2.45 9.62
CA LYS A 127 0.42 3.11 10.28
C LYS A 127 1.20 4.00 9.33
N VAL A 128 1.44 3.56 8.09
CA VAL A 128 2.10 4.39 7.06
C VAL A 128 1.23 5.60 6.72
N GLY A 129 -0.09 5.44 6.60
CA GLY A 129 -1.02 6.57 6.42
C GLY A 129 -0.90 7.62 7.51
N LEU A 130 -0.87 7.20 8.78
CA LEU A 130 -0.70 8.09 9.93
C LEU A 130 0.70 8.74 9.98
N GLN A 131 1.75 8.00 9.64
CA GLN A 131 3.11 8.55 9.53
C GLN A 131 3.20 9.65 8.46
N LEU A 132 2.56 9.45 7.30
CA LEU A 132 2.47 10.45 6.24
C LEU A 132 1.63 11.66 6.67
N ALA A 133 0.52 11.44 7.38
CA ALA A 133 -0.29 12.50 7.95
C ALA A 133 0.53 13.39 8.89
N ARG A 134 1.26 12.77 9.84
CA ARG A 134 2.16 13.48 10.76
C ARG A 134 3.24 14.26 10.02
N MET A 135 3.87 13.65 9.00
CA MET A 135 4.92 14.28 8.20
C MET A 135 4.43 15.56 7.52
N LEU A 136 3.17 15.59 7.09
CA LEU A 136 2.52 16.75 6.45
C LEU A 136 1.90 17.74 7.46
N GLY A 137 1.97 17.45 8.76
CA GLY A 137 1.41 18.30 9.82
C GLY A 137 -0.10 18.12 10.03
N PHE A 138 -0.70 17.03 9.53
CA PHE A 138 -2.08 16.66 9.85
C PHE A 138 -2.17 15.93 11.19
N VAL A 139 -3.39 15.89 11.75
CA VAL A 139 -3.68 15.12 12.98
C VAL A 139 -3.57 13.63 12.67
N ASP A 140 -2.77 12.89 13.44
CA ASP A 140 -2.51 11.46 13.26
C ASP A 140 -2.92 10.62 14.47
N ASP A 141 -3.70 11.18 15.39
CA ASP A 141 -4.25 10.48 16.55
C ASP A 141 -5.64 9.93 16.24
N PRO A 142 -5.81 8.59 16.11
CA PRO A 142 -7.10 7.97 15.80
C PRO A 142 -8.18 8.19 16.87
N ALA A 143 -7.83 8.62 18.08
CA ALA A 143 -8.79 8.98 19.11
C ALA A 143 -9.48 10.32 18.84
N LEU A 144 -8.91 11.16 17.97
CA LEU A 144 -9.47 12.47 17.63
C LEU A 144 -10.41 12.39 16.43
N PRO A 145 -11.56 13.11 16.47
CA PRO A 145 -12.55 13.07 15.40
C PRO A 145 -12.05 13.68 14.07
N ASN A 146 -10.99 14.47 14.11
CA ASN A 146 -10.35 15.08 12.95
C ASN A 146 -9.03 14.38 12.56
N CYS A 147 -8.80 13.15 13.02
CA CYS A 147 -7.68 12.34 12.55
C CYS A 147 -7.71 12.24 11.03
N ALA A 148 -6.58 12.53 10.41
CA ALA A 148 -6.38 12.29 9.00
C ALA A 148 -6.33 10.79 8.72
N PHE A 149 -6.73 10.45 7.50
CA PHE A 149 -6.65 9.10 6.98
C PHE A 149 -5.81 9.13 5.69
N GLY A 150 -4.96 8.13 5.52
CA GLY A 150 -4.13 7.94 4.33
C GLY A 150 -3.97 6.46 4.05
N HIS A 151 -3.77 6.12 2.79
CA HIS A 151 -3.49 4.76 2.33
C HIS A 151 -2.51 4.80 1.16
N LEU A 152 -1.93 3.64 0.82
CA LEU A 152 -1.02 3.53 -0.30
C LEU A 152 -1.80 3.36 -1.60
N THR A 153 -1.28 3.95 -2.68
CA THR A 153 -1.81 3.80 -4.04
C THR A 153 -0.72 3.23 -4.93
N SER A 154 -1.07 2.79 -6.14
CA SER A 154 -0.08 2.33 -7.12
C SER A 154 0.90 3.43 -7.58
N GLY A 155 0.60 4.70 -7.29
CA GLY A 155 1.46 5.83 -7.59
C GLY A 155 0.72 7.16 -7.56
N GLY A 156 1.45 8.26 -7.74
CA GLY A 156 0.92 9.62 -7.63
C GLY A 156 -0.25 9.94 -8.58
N THR A 157 -0.31 9.31 -9.75
CA THR A 157 -1.44 9.49 -10.68
C THR A 157 -2.77 9.01 -10.10
N VAL A 158 -2.78 7.84 -9.47
CA VAL A 158 -3.99 7.29 -8.84
C VAL A 158 -4.35 8.09 -7.58
N ALA A 159 -3.35 8.49 -6.79
CA ALA A 159 -3.57 9.38 -5.65
C ALA A 159 -4.24 10.70 -6.07
N ASN A 160 -3.77 11.33 -7.16
CA ASN A 160 -4.38 12.55 -7.70
C ASN A 160 -5.81 12.31 -8.17
N TYR A 161 -6.06 11.21 -8.89
CA TYR A 161 -7.40 10.86 -9.35
C TYR A 161 -8.38 10.67 -8.18
N GLN A 162 -7.96 9.94 -7.15
CA GLN A 162 -8.77 9.73 -5.94
C GLN A 162 -9.00 11.05 -5.20
N GLY A 163 -8.00 11.92 -5.10
CA GLY A 163 -8.14 13.27 -4.52
C GLY A 163 -9.18 14.12 -5.26
N LEU A 164 -9.15 14.13 -6.60
CA LEU A 164 -10.18 14.82 -7.41
C LEU A 164 -11.56 14.20 -7.22
N ARG A 165 -11.65 12.87 -7.14
CA ARG A 165 -12.92 12.16 -6.91
C ARG A 165 -13.52 12.55 -5.55
N LEU A 166 -12.71 12.63 -4.49
CA LEU A 166 -13.13 13.07 -3.17
C LEU A 166 -13.56 14.54 -3.16
N ALA A 167 -12.77 15.43 -3.79
CA ALA A 167 -13.12 16.84 -3.89
C ALA A 167 -14.45 17.06 -4.63
N LEU A 168 -14.67 16.33 -5.74
CA LEU A 168 -15.92 16.38 -6.49
C LEU A 168 -17.10 15.86 -5.66
N ALA A 169 -16.94 14.73 -4.98
CA ALA A 169 -17.97 14.17 -4.11
C ALA A 169 -18.33 15.16 -2.98
N LEU A 170 -17.33 15.75 -2.34
CA LEU A 170 -17.52 16.73 -1.26
C LEU A 170 -18.26 17.98 -1.75
N LYS A 171 -17.96 18.46 -2.97
CA LYS A 171 -18.62 19.63 -3.56
C LYS A 171 -20.04 19.36 -4.05
N ALA A 172 -20.28 18.17 -4.58
CA ALA A 172 -21.62 17.77 -5.04
C ALA A 172 -22.56 17.37 -3.89
N PHE A 173 -22.01 16.92 -2.75
CA PHE A 173 -22.82 16.40 -1.65
C PHE A 173 -23.89 17.39 -1.12
N PRO A 174 -23.59 18.66 -0.82
CA PRO A 174 -24.62 19.59 -0.34
C PRO A 174 -25.74 19.86 -1.35
N VAL A 175 -25.42 19.85 -2.64
CA VAL A 175 -26.40 19.98 -3.74
C VAL A 175 -27.30 18.74 -3.78
N ALA A 176 -26.73 17.55 -3.65
CA ALA A 176 -27.49 16.30 -3.57
C ALA A 176 -28.39 16.26 -2.32
N LEU A 177 -27.87 16.68 -1.16
CA LEU A 177 -28.65 16.79 0.08
C LEU A 177 -29.83 17.77 -0.08
N ARG A 178 -29.65 18.87 -0.80
CA ARG A 178 -30.73 19.81 -1.14
C ARG A 178 -31.78 19.19 -2.05
N ALA A 179 -31.38 18.42 -3.05
CA ALA A 179 -32.31 17.75 -3.95
C ALA A 179 -33.19 16.72 -3.23
N ILE A 180 -32.63 16.02 -2.24
CA ILE A 180 -33.34 15.01 -1.43
C ILE A 180 -34.21 15.67 -0.34
N ALA A 181 -33.78 16.82 0.17
CA ALA A 181 -34.47 17.62 1.19
C ALA A 181 -34.98 16.81 2.41
N PRO A 182 -34.10 16.07 3.13
CA PRO A 182 -34.50 15.27 4.27
C PRO A 182 -35.09 16.13 5.41
N PRO A 183 -36.24 15.73 5.99
CA PRO A 183 -36.92 16.50 7.03
C PRO A 183 -36.03 16.74 8.26
N GLY A 184 -36.01 18.00 8.73
CA GLY A 184 -35.32 18.38 9.97
C GLY A 184 -33.81 18.60 9.83
N LEU A 185 -33.23 18.44 8.63
CA LEU A 185 -31.86 18.85 8.34
C LEU A 185 -31.83 20.26 7.73
N ALA A 186 -30.84 21.06 8.13
CA ALA A 186 -30.66 22.39 7.57
C ALA A 186 -30.02 22.30 6.18
N ILE A 187 -30.71 22.87 5.20
CA ILE A 187 -30.36 22.83 3.77
C ILE A 187 -30.02 24.26 3.33
N ALA A 188 -29.14 24.40 2.34
CA ALA A 188 -28.84 25.70 1.75
C ALA A 188 -30.03 26.20 0.89
N ASP A 189 -30.22 27.51 0.85
CA ASP A 189 -31.36 28.13 0.17
C ASP A 189 -31.37 27.85 -1.34
N ASP A 190 -30.19 27.79 -1.96
CA ASP A 190 -30.00 27.61 -3.40
C ASP A 190 -28.79 26.71 -3.73
N ASP A 191 -28.74 26.23 -4.98
CA ASP A 191 -27.68 25.32 -5.44
C ASP A 191 -26.30 25.98 -5.48
N TRP A 192 -26.22 27.28 -5.74
CA TRP A 192 -24.96 28.00 -5.75
C TRP A 192 -24.38 28.09 -4.33
N SER A 193 -25.20 28.44 -3.35
CA SER A 193 -24.83 28.47 -1.94
C SER A 193 -24.46 27.06 -1.42
N ALA A 194 -25.19 26.02 -1.83
CA ALA A 194 -24.90 24.63 -1.50
C ALA A 194 -23.52 24.18 -2.03
N PHE A 195 -23.26 24.42 -3.31
CA PHE A 195 -22.00 24.05 -3.98
C PHE A 195 -20.78 24.82 -3.42
N ASN A 196 -21.00 26.06 -2.97
CA ASN A 196 -19.95 26.93 -2.45
C ASN A 196 -19.69 26.80 -0.94
N LEU A 197 -20.28 25.82 -0.25
CA LEU A 197 -19.88 25.51 1.13
C LEU A 197 -18.38 25.22 1.23
N THR A 198 -17.79 25.64 2.36
CA THR A 198 -16.40 25.30 2.70
C THR A 198 -16.29 23.80 2.94
N PRO A 199 -15.10 23.17 2.73
CA PRO A 199 -14.91 21.75 3.03
C PRO A 199 -15.35 21.37 4.44
N THR A 200 -15.00 22.18 5.45
CA THR A 200 -15.40 21.96 6.85
C THR A 200 -16.92 21.98 7.02
N ALA A 201 -17.61 22.94 6.39
CA ALA A 201 -19.07 23.01 6.46
C ALA A 201 -19.73 21.82 5.75
N ALA A 202 -19.23 21.42 4.59
CA ALA A 202 -19.73 20.27 3.84
C ALA A 202 -19.52 18.95 4.63
N ILE A 203 -18.36 18.76 5.25
CA ILE A 203 -18.08 17.60 6.13
C ILE A 203 -19.02 17.60 7.34
N ALA A 204 -19.25 18.76 7.97
CA ALA A 204 -20.20 18.87 9.08
C ALA A 204 -21.64 18.51 8.65
N ARG A 205 -22.06 18.93 7.44
CA ARG A 205 -23.36 18.52 6.86
C ARG A 205 -23.42 17.02 6.60
N TYR A 206 -22.35 16.42 6.11
CA TYR A 206 -22.27 14.97 5.91
C TYR A 206 -22.38 14.21 7.23
N GLY A 207 -21.73 14.68 8.29
CA GLY A 207 -21.89 14.10 9.63
C GLY A 207 -23.32 14.19 10.17
N GLN A 208 -23.99 15.35 10.00
CA GLN A 208 -25.40 15.52 10.37
C GLN A 208 -26.33 14.60 9.58
N TRP A 209 -26.07 14.45 8.27
CA TRP A 209 -26.77 13.51 7.41
C TRP A 209 -26.63 12.07 7.90
N LEU A 210 -25.41 11.60 8.17
CA LEU A 210 -25.17 10.25 8.66
C LEU A 210 -25.89 9.99 10.00
N HIS A 211 -25.85 10.95 10.91
CA HIS A 211 -26.56 10.85 12.19
C HIS A 211 -28.08 10.76 11.99
N TRP A 212 -28.65 11.60 11.13
CA TRP A 212 -30.06 11.58 10.80
C TRP A 212 -30.48 10.26 10.12
N LEU A 213 -29.67 9.75 9.18
CA LEU A 213 -29.93 8.50 8.45
C LEU A 213 -29.89 7.29 9.38
N GLN A 214 -28.99 7.29 10.37
CA GLN A 214 -28.94 6.25 11.41
C GLN A 214 -30.19 6.24 12.29
N GLY A 215 -30.84 7.39 12.47
CA GLY A 215 -32.12 7.51 13.19
C GLY A 215 -33.33 6.97 12.42
N GLN A 216 -33.20 6.70 11.10
CA GLN A 216 -34.29 6.16 10.29
C GLN A 216 -34.43 4.62 10.44
N PRO A 217 -35.65 4.08 10.26
CA PRO A 217 -35.88 2.63 10.17
C PRO A 217 -34.96 1.97 9.14
N VAL A 218 -34.43 0.79 9.45
CA VAL A 218 -33.41 0.11 8.64
C VAL A 218 -33.88 -0.17 7.22
N ASP A 219 -35.15 -0.50 7.05
CA ASP A 219 -35.83 -0.73 5.78
C ASP A 219 -35.99 0.55 4.94
N GLN A 220 -36.00 1.73 5.57
CA GLN A 220 -36.17 3.01 4.90
C GLN A 220 -34.85 3.65 4.47
N ARG A 221 -33.72 3.29 5.09
CA ARG A 221 -32.39 3.85 4.77
C ARG A 221 -31.98 3.74 3.29
N PRO A 222 -32.26 2.64 2.55
CA PRO A 222 -31.88 2.54 1.14
C PRO A 222 -32.66 3.47 0.20
N HIS A 223 -33.76 4.06 0.67
CA HIS A 223 -34.61 4.96 -0.11
C HIS A 223 -34.17 6.44 -0.02
N TRP A 224 -33.14 6.71 0.78
CA TRP A 224 -32.55 8.01 1.06
C TRP A 224 -31.14 8.07 0.48
#